data_AF-A0A2S2N469-F1
#
_entry.id   AF-A0A2S2N469-F1
#
_cell.length_a   1.000
_cell.length_b   1.000
_cell.length_c   1.000
_cell.angle_alpha   90.00
_cell.angle_beta   90.00
_cell.angle_gamma   90.00
#
_symmetry.space_group_name_H-M   'P 1'
#
loop_
_entity.id
_entity.type
_entity.pdbx_description
1 polymer ?
#
loop_
_entity_poly.entity_id
_entity_poly.type
_entity_poly.pdbx_seq_one_letter_code
_entity_poly.pdbx_strand_id
1 'polypeptide(L)'
;EIRHAKNVVFNPSMFGSSLQEIVAMQKDRYPDRQLPWVQTRLSEEVLALNGDQTEGIFRVPGDIDEVNALKLQVDQWKIPTGLEDPHVPASLLKLWYRELEEPLIPHEF
;
A
#
# COMPACT_ATOMS: atom_id res chain seq x y z
N GLU A 1 8.12 -8.87 -19.33
CA GLU A 1 7.06 -9.63 -18.62
C GLU A 1 7.55 -10.89 -17.89
N ILE A 2 8.50 -11.68 -18.41
CA ILE A 2 8.92 -12.97 -17.80
C ILE A 2 9.67 -12.83 -16.44
N ARG A 3 10.23 -11.66 -16.11
CA ARG A 3 10.98 -11.46 -14.86
C ARG A 3 10.09 -11.30 -13.61
N HIS A 4 8.87 -10.79 -13.74
CA HIS A 4 7.95 -10.63 -12.60
C HIS A 4 7.37 -11.99 -12.17
N ALA A 5 7.03 -12.85 -13.12
CA ALA A 5 6.42 -14.16 -12.83
C ALA A 5 7.31 -15.11 -12.01
N LYS A 6 8.64 -14.98 -12.09
CA LYS A 6 9.58 -15.84 -11.34
C LYS A 6 9.82 -15.41 -9.90
N ASN A 7 9.57 -14.14 -9.55
CA ASN A 7 9.73 -13.64 -8.18
C ASN A 7 8.49 -13.85 -7.31
N VAL A 8 7.30 -13.92 -7.92
CA VAL A 8 6.01 -14.09 -7.21
C VAL A 8 5.89 -15.46 -6.52
N VAL A 9 6.59 -16.48 -7.01
CA VAL A 9 6.48 -17.85 -6.46
C VAL A 9 7.14 -17.98 -5.08
N PHE A 10 8.00 -17.04 -4.67
CA PHE A 10 8.74 -17.14 -3.41
C PHE A 10 8.83 -15.86 -2.57
N ASN A 11 8.35 -14.71 -3.06
CA ASN A 11 8.27 -13.49 -2.26
C ASN A 11 6.79 -13.15 -1.99
N PRO A 12 6.35 -13.12 -0.73
CA PRO A 12 5.01 -12.65 -0.42
C PRO A 12 4.88 -11.16 -0.80
N SER A 13 3.74 -10.78 -1.35
CA SER A 13 3.45 -9.40 -1.77
C SER A 13 2.90 -8.61 -0.59
N MET A 14 3.08 -7.29 -0.59
CA MET A 14 2.38 -6.44 0.37
C MET A 14 0.87 -6.35 0.12
N PHE A 15 0.40 -6.85 -1.03
CA PHE A 15 -0.98 -6.83 -1.49
C PHE A 15 -1.48 -8.26 -1.66
N GLY A 16 -2.73 -8.55 -1.30
CA GLY A 16 -3.27 -9.93 -1.39
C GLY A 16 -2.85 -10.85 -0.23
N SER A 17 -1.99 -10.39 0.68
CA SER A 17 -1.50 -11.17 1.83
C SER A 17 -2.23 -10.81 3.12
N SER A 18 -2.19 -11.72 4.10
CA SER A 18 -2.64 -11.45 5.46
C SER A 18 -1.80 -10.37 6.14
N LEU A 19 -2.38 -9.67 7.12
CA LEU A 19 -1.65 -8.68 7.92
C LEU A 19 -0.46 -9.30 8.66
N GLN A 20 -0.60 -10.55 9.11
CA GLN A 20 0.43 -11.30 9.82
C GLN A 20 1.64 -11.54 8.93
N GLU A 21 1.43 -11.96 7.67
CA GLU A 21 2.49 -12.13 6.69
C GLU A 21 3.19 -10.79 6.37
N ILE A 22 2.40 -9.74 6.13
CA ILE A 22 2.93 -8.40 5.83
C ILE A 22 3.83 -7.90 6.97
N VAL A 23 3.38 -8.03 8.22
CA VAL A 23 4.16 -7.64 9.41
C VAL A 23 5.36 -8.56 9.61
N ALA A 24 5.25 -9.86 9.32
CA ALA A 24 6.38 -10.78 9.41
C ALA A 24 7.49 -10.43 8.41
N MET A 25 7.14 -10.20 7.14
CA MET A 25 8.09 -9.77 6.11
C MET A 25 8.78 -8.44 6.45
N GLN A 26 8.03 -7.53 7.07
CA GLN A 26 8.55 -6.22 7.46
C GLN A 26 9.68 -6.30 8.49
N LYS A 27 9.72 -7.35 9.33
CA LYS A 27 10.73 -7.44 10.40
C LYS A 27 12.16 -7.42 9.90
N ASP A 28 12.40 -7.86 8.67
CA ASP A 28 13.74 -7.86 8.06
C ASP A 28 14.27 -6.43 7.81
N ARG A 29 13.38 -5.46 7.59
CA ARG A 29 13.73 -4.06 7.26
C ARG A 29 13.36 -3.08 8.37
N TYR A 30 12.26 -3.31 9.06
CA TYR A 30 11.70 -2.44 10.09
C TYR A 30 11.24 -3.27 11.30
N PRO A 31 12.16 -3.87 12.07
CA PRO A 31 11.85 -4.80 13.16
C PRO A 31 11.01 -4.18 14.28
N ASP A 32 11.14 -2.87 14.51
CA ASP A 32 10.50 -2.17 15.63
C ASP A 32 9.12 -1.58 15.28
N ARG A 33 8.70 -1.65 14.01
CA ARG A 33 7.43 -1.06 13.58
C ARG A 33 6.27 -1.99 13.92
N GLN A 34 5.30 -1.46 14.66
CA GLN A 34 4.09 -2.18 15.07
C GLN A 34 2.97 -2.14 14.03
N LEU A 35 2.99 -1.16 13.13
CA LEU A 35 2.01 -1.02 12.04
C LEU A 35 2.64 -1.45 10.71
N PRO A 36 1.83 -1.96 9.76
CA PRO A 36 2.28 -2.26 8.40
C PRO A 36 2.90 -1.02 7.72
N TRP A 37 4.08 -1.19 7.16
CA TRP A 37 4.87 -0.15 6.53
C TRP A 37 4.10 0.45 5.35
N VAL A 38 3.54 -0.39 4.48
CA VAL A 38 2.70 0.03 3.36
C VAL A 38 1.56 0.95 3.80
N GLN A 39 0.87 0.60 4.88
CA GLN A 39 -0.24 1.39 5.42
C GLN A 39 0.24 2.76 5.92
N THR A 40 1.27 2.76 6.76
CA THR A 40 1.82 4.01 7.33
C THR A 40 2.41 4.91 6.26
N ARG A 41 3.15 4.35 5.30
CA ARG A 41 3.73 5.11 4.19
C ARG A 41 2.68 5.75 3.31
N LEU A 42 1.66 5.00 2.88
CA LEU A 42 0.61 5.58 2.04
C LEU A 42 -0.18 6.66 2.80
N SER A 43 -0.41 6.47 4.10
CA SER A 43 -1.01 7.52 4.95
C SER A 43 -0.14 8.78 5.03
N GLU A 44 1.18 8.61 5.20
CA GLU A 44 2.14 9.71 5.21
C GLU A 44 2.16 10.46 3.87
N GLU A 45 2.13 9.76 2.72
CA GLU A 45 2.07 10.40 1.40
C GLU A 45 0.77 11.19 1.20
N VAL A 46 -0.38 10.66 1.64
CA VAL A 46 -1.65 11.39 1.60
C VAL A 46 -1.56 12.69 2.40
N LEU A 47 -1.00 12.65 3.61
CA LEU A 47 -0.83 13.84 4.45
C LEU A 47 0.20 14.83 3.87
N ALA A 48 1.30 14.33 3.33
CA ALA A 48 2.34 15.16 2.70
C ALA A 48 1.81 15.96 1.49
N LEU A 49 0.78 15.44 0.82
CA LEU A 49 0.10 16.08 -0.30
C LEU A 49 -1.13 16.91 0.11
N ASN A 50 -1.27 17.25 1.40
CA ASN A 50 -2.43 17.98 1.97
C ASN A 50 -3.77 17.26 1.72
N GLY A 51 -3.76 15.92 1.76
CA GLY A 51 -4.95 15.10 1.57
C GLY A 51 -6.07 15.38 2.59
N ASP A 52 -5.72 15.85 3.79
CA ASP A 52 -6.67 16.27 4.84
C ASP A 52 -7.47 17.53 4.48
N GLN A 53 -6.95 18.34 3.55
CA GLN A 53 -7.60 19.55 3.03
C GLN A 53 -8.09 19.38 1.58
N THR A 54 -7.84 18.23 0.97
CA THR A 54 -8.19 17.96 -0.43
C THR A 54 -9.67 17.61 -0.56
N GLU A 55 -10.39 18.35 -1.40
CA GLU A 55 -11.80 18.06 -1.68
C GLU A 55 -11.96 16.66 -2.27
N GLY A 56 -12.86 15.86 -1.68
CA GLY A 56 -13.16 14.54 -2.22
C GLY A 56 -12.01 13.53 -2.06
N ILE A 57 -11.05 13.77 -1.15
CA ILE A 57 -10.09 12.74 -0.75
C ILE A 57 -10.84 11.45 -0.37
N PHE A 58 -10.31 10.30 -0.79
CA PHE A 58 -10.96 8.98 -0.69
C PHE A 58 -12.29 8.80 -1.44
N ARG A 59 -12.86 9.84 -2.08
CA ARG A 59 -14.07 9.75 -2.93
C ARG A 59 -13.74 9.80 -4.41
N VAL A 60 -12.92 10.77 -4.82
CA VAL A 60 -12.41 10.91 -6.20
C VAL A 60 -11.29 9.87 -6.40
N PRO A 61 -11.30 9.10 -7.50
CA PRO A 61 -10.22 8.18 -7.82
C PRO A 61 -9.00 8.96 -8.32
N GLY A 62 -7.80 8.53 -7.93
CA GLY A 62 -6.56 8.97 -8.57
C GLY A 62 -6.39 8.31 -9.94
N ASP A 63 -5.45 8.83 -10.73
CA ASP A 63 -5.11 8.24 -12.03
C ASP A 63 -4.70 6.76 -11.89
N ILE A 64 -5.29 5.90 -12.71
CA ILE A 64 -5.13 4.44 -12.56
C ILE A 64 -3.70 3.98 -12.89
N ASP A 65 -3.03 4.63 -13.85
CA ASP A 65 -1.68 4.27 -14.23
C ASP A 65 -0.69 4.70 -13.14
N GLU A 66 -0.91 5.88 -12.54
CA GLU A 66 -0.14 6.32 -11.37
C GLU A 66 -0.36 5.44 -10.14
N VAL A 67 -1.61 5.04 -9.86
CA VAL A 67 -1.94 4.12 -8.76
C VAL A 67 -1.23 2.77 -8.96
N ASN A 68 -1.24 2.23 -10.17
CA ASN A 68 -0.56 0.97 -10.49
C ASN A 68 0.96 1.11 -10.40
N ALA A 69 1.53 2.22 -10.88
CA ALA A 69 2.95 2.50 -10.76
C ALA A 69 3.37 2.60 -9.29
N LEU A 70 2.58 3.29 -8.46
CA LEU A 70 2.81 3.41 -7.03
C LEU A 70 2.71 2.05 -6.33
N LYS A 71 1.73 1.20 -6.69
CA LYS A 71 1.59 -0.18 -6.18
C LYS A 71 2.88 -0.97 -6.40
N LEU A 72 3.43 -0.95 -7.62
CA LEU A 72 4.66 -1.64 -7.96
C LEU A 72 5.88 -1.13 -7.18
N GLN A 73 5.94 0.18 -6.92
CA GLN A 73 7.03 0.75 -6.12
C GLN A 73 6.95 0.28 -4.66
N VAL A 74 5.77 0.40 -4.05
CA VAL A 74 5.53 0.02 -2.66
C VAL A 74 5.79 -1.47 -2.44
N ASP A 75 5.30 -2.33 -3.34
CA ASP A 75 5.52 -3.78 -3.27
C ASP A 75 7.01 -4.18 -3.35
N GLN A 76 7.85 -3.31 -3.93
CA GLN A 76 9.31 -3.45 -3.98
C GLN A 76 10.03 -2.76 -2.81
N TRP A 77 9.34 -2.37 -1.75
CA TRP A 77 9.88 -1.61 -0.62
C TRP A 77 10.47 -0.24 -0.99
N LYS A 78 10.07 0.34 -2.13
CA LYS A 78 10.53 1.66 -2.54
C LYS A 78 9.69 2.73 -1.85
N ILE A 79 10.36 3.72 -1.30
CA ILE A 79 9.71 4.91 -0.77
C ILE A 79 9.14 5.69 -1.96
N PRO A 80 7.83 6.00 -1.98
CA PRO A 80 7.24 6.83 -3.02
C PRO A 80 7.91 8.20 -3.10
N THR A 81 8.12 8.71 -4.30
CA THR A 81 8.68 10.04 -4.53
C THR A 81 8.05 10.67 -5.76
N GLY A 82 7.87 11.98 -5.77
CA GLY A 82 7.38 12.71 -6.94
C GLY A 82 5.88 12.48 -7.22
N LEU A 83 5.11 12.14 -6.19
CA LEU A 83 3.65 12.19 -6.27
C LEU A 83 3.19 13.65 -6.22
N GLU A 84 2.19 13.98 -7.04
CA GLU A 84 1.60 15.33 -7.07
C GLU A 84 0.10 15.31 -6.72
N ASP A 85 -0.60 14.24 -7.10
CA ASP A 85 -2.02 14.06 -6.81
C ASP A 85 -2.26 13.27 -5.51
N PRO A 86 -2.86 13.86 -4.45
CA PRO A 86 -3.22 13.15 -3.22
C PRO A 86 -4.24 12.02 -3.42
N HIS A 87 -5.03 12.04 -4.50
CA HIS A 87 -5.99 10.97 -4.81
C HIS A 87 -5.30 9.66 -5.19
N VAL A 88 -4.05 9.69 -5.67
CA VAL A 88 -3.26 8.51 -6.04
C VAL A 88 -2.90 7.65 -4.81
N PRO A 89 -2.14 8.14 -3.81
CA PRO A 89 -1.86 7.34 -2.61
C PRO A 89 -3.12 7.04 -1.80
N ALA A 90 -4.14 7.91 -1.81
CA ALA A 90 -5.43 7.63 -1.16
C ALA A 90 -6.19 6.48 -1.83
N SER A 91 -6.16 6.40 -3.17
CA SER A 91 -6.77 5.30 -3.92
C SER A 91 -6.04 4.00 -3.68
N LEU A 92 -4.70 4.03 -3.65
CA LEU A 92 -3.91 2.84 -3.34
C LEU A 92 -4.08 2.38 -1.89
N LEU A 93 -4.19 3.30 -0.93
CA LEU A 93 -4.44 2.95 0.48
C LEU A 93 -5.78 2.20 0.64
N LYS A 94 -6.85 2.68 -0.02
CA LYS A 94 -8.14 1.96 -0.04
C LYS A 94 -8.02 0.60 -0.72
N LEU A 95 -7.29 0.52 -1.83
CA LEU A 95 -7.06 -0.73 -2.54
C LEU A 95 -6.34 -1.73 -1.64
N TRP A 96 -5.32 -1.30 -0.91
CA TRP A 96 -4.56 -2.16 0.00
C TRP A 96 -5.44 -2.81 1.06
N TYR A 97 -6.28 -2.02 1.75
CA TYR A 97 -7.23 -2.57 2.73
C TYR A 97 -8.23 -3.56 2.11
N ARG A 98 -8.67 -3.32 0.88
CA ARG A 98 -9.61 -4.19 0.16
C ARG A 98 -8.95 -5.49 -0.32
N GLU A 99 -7.66 -5.46 -0.58
CA GLU A 99 -6.89 -6.61 -1.04
C GLU A 99 -6.23 -7.38 0.11
N LEU A 100 -6.46 -7.05 1.38
CA LEU A 100 -6.04 -7.94 2.47
C LEU A 100 -6.73 -9.30 2.30
N GLU A 101 -5.97 -10.38 2.51
CA GLU A 101 -6.49 -11.76 2.43
C GLU A 101 -7.71 -11.94 3.35
N GLU A 102 -7.59 -11.41 4.57
CA GLU A 102 -8.66 -11.33 5.56
C GLU A 102 -8.99 -9.86 5.82
N PRO A 103 -10.27 -9.50 6.01
CA PRO A 103 -10.65 -8.12 6.32
C PRO A 103 -9.96 -7.64 7.60
N LEU A 104 -9.61 -6.35 7.65
CA LEU A 104 -8.97 -5.74 8.81
C LEU A 104 -9.74 -6.00 10.13
N ILE A 105 -11.07 -6.00 10.05
CA ILE A 105 -11.96 -6.41 11.13
C ILE A 105 -12.43 -7.83 10.80
N PRO A 106 -11.97 -8.87 11.53
CA PRO A 106 -12.34 -10.24 11.23
C PRO A 106 -13.84 -10.48 11.47
N HIS A 107 -14.43 -11.41 10.70
CA HIS A 107 -15.86 -11.73 10.78
C HIS A 107 -16.35 -12.31 12.11
N GLU A 108 -15.42 -12.76 12.95
CA GLU A 108 -15.71 -13.37 14.25
C GLU A 108 -16.00 -12.34 15.36
N PHE A 109 -15.86 -11.03 15.07
CA PHE A 109 -16.07 -9.93 16.01
C PHE A 109 -17.40 -9.20 15.81
#